data_AF-A0A2M7KE91-F1
#
_entry.id   AF-A0A2M7KE91-F1
#
_cell.length_a   1.000
_cell.length_b   1.000
_cell.length_c   1.000
_cell.angle_alpha   90.00
_cell.angle_beta   90.00
_cell.angle_gamma   90.00
#
_symmetry.space_group_name_H-M   'P 1'
#
loop_
_entity.id
_entity.type
_entity.pdbx_description
1 polymer ?
#
loop_
_entity_poly.entity_id
_entity_poly.type
_entity_poly.pdbx_seq_one_letter_code
_entity_poly.pdbx_strand_id
1 'polypeptide(L)'
;MQISPLFLYERQGPAQIIYGGTFIKYKLQESSKYTKNLLSKSISLGGFFRSRDAAVIAAQCELGQITFGISYDINISSLAKVSSGRGGFEISLKYLPLVRSQGGNRLL
;
A
#
# COMPACT_ATOMS: atom_id res chain seq x y z
N MET A 1 14.21 -7.59 5.03
CA MET A 1 12.88 -7.21 5.57
C MET A 1 12.85 -5.70 5.74
N GLN A 2 11.76 -5.04 5.37
CA GLN A 2 11.61 -3.58 5.43
C GLN A 2 10.30 -3.23 6.14
N ILE A 3 10.33 -2.22 7.01
CA ILE A 3 9.12 -1.66 7.62
C ILE A 3 8.81 -0.35 6.90
N SER A 4 7.54 -0.14 6.57
CA SER A 4 7.04 1.02 5.84
C SER A 4 5.88 1.63 6.63
N PRO A 5 6.18 2.44 7.66
CA PRO A 5 5.13 3.13 8.42
C PRO A 5 4.42 4.15 7.53
N LEU A 6 3.13 4.34 7.76
CA LEU A 6 2.30 5.33 7.10
C LEU A 6 1.53 6.10 8.16
N PHE A 7 1.60 7.41 8.09
CA PHE A 7 0.76 8.31 8.86
C PHE A 7 0.20 9.36 7.91
N LEU A 8 -1.09 9.58 7.99
CA LEU A 8 -1.84 10.49 7.13
C LEU A 8 -2.85 11.23 8.01
N TYR A 9 -2.85 12.55 7.89
CA TYR A 9 -3.82 13.42 8.51
C TYR A 9 -4.51 14.22 7.43
N GLU A 10 -5.83 14.12 7.36
CA GLU A 10 -6.66 14.81 6.38
C GLU A 10 -7.69 15.67 7.11
N ARG A 11 -7.91 16.87 6.60
CA ARG A 11 -8.90 17.80 7.13
C ARG A 11 -9.69 18.43 5.99
N GLN A 12 -11.00 18.20 5.97
CA GLN A 12 -11.93 18.79 5.01
C GLN A 12 -13.02 19.56 5.77
N GLY A 13 -12.85 20.88 5.87
CA GLY A 13 -13.72 21.73 6.68
C GLY A 13 -13.74 21.29 8.16
N PRO A 14 -14.92 20.97 8.75
CA PRO A 14 -15.01 20.44 10.12
C PRO A 14 -14.62 18.96 10.23
N ALA A 15 -14.59 18.21 9.12
CA ALA A 15 -14.23 16.80 9.12
C ALA A 15 -12.71 16.63 9.21
N GLN A 16 -12.28 15.69 10.05
CA GLN A 16 -10.87 15.32 10.22
C GLN A 16 -10.74 13.81 10.25
N ILE A 17 -9.76 13.28 9.52
CA ILE A 17 -9.44 11.86 9.46
C ILE A 17 -7.97 11.71 9.79
N ILE A 18 -7.68 10.87 10.78
CA ILE A 18 -6.32 10.43 11.08
C ILE A 18 -6.25 8.98 10.64
N TYR A 19 -5.28 8.66 9.80
CA TYR A 19 -5.01 7.32 9.31
C TYR A 19 -3.57 6.96 9.64
N GLY A 20 -3.37 5.90 10.41
CA GLY A 20 -2.04 5.48 10.86
C GLY A 20 -1.88 3.98 10.73
N GLY A 21 -0.71 3.53 10.30
CA GLY A 21 -0.46 2.10 10.17
C GLY A 21 0.94 1.78 9.69
N THR A 22 1.18 0.52 9.37
CA THR A 22 2.48 0.07 8.91
C THR A 22 2.34 -1.10 7.96
N PHE A 23 3.15 -1.10 6.91
CA PHE A 23 3.40 -2.29 6.08
C PHE A 23 4.73 -2.91 6.47
N ILE A 24 4.72 -4.20 6.72
CA ILE A 24 5.91 -5.04 6.77
C ILE A 24 6.10 -5.64 5.38
N LYS A 25 7.17 -5.22 4.71
CA LYS A 25 7.54 -5.63 3.36
C LYS A 25 8.67 -6.65 3.40
N TYR A 26 8.40 -7.82 2.85
CA TYR A 26 9.36 -8.88 2.62
C TYR A 26 9.72 -8.94 1.13
N LYS A 27 10.96 -8.59 0.80
CA LYS A 27 11.49 -8.70 -0.56
C LYS A 27 11.90 -10.16 -0.78
N LEU A 28 11.22 -10.83 -1.70
CA LEU A 28 11.52 -12.22 -2.10
C LEU A 28 12.69 -12.27 -3.08
N GLN A 29 12.77 -11.28 -3.96
CA GLN A 29 13.79 -11.19 -4.98
C GLN A 29 14.20 -9.73 -5.17
N GLU A 30 15.46 -9.42 -4.90
CA GLU A 30 16.02 -8.10 -5.17
C GLU A 30 16.29 -7.95 -6.68
N SER A 31 15.88 -6.83 -7.26
CA SER A 31 16.29 -6.50 -8.63
C SER A 31 17.81 -6.36 -8.67
N SER A 32 18.47 -7.25 -9.41
CA SER A 32 19.90 -7.14 -9.67
C SER A 32 20.17 -5.87 -10.49
N LYS A 33 20.92 -4.94 -9.89
CA LYS A 33 21.34 -3.64 -10.48
C LYS A 33 22.09 -3.80 -11.80
N TYR A 34 22.62 -5.00 -12.09
CA TYR A 34 23.48 -5.28 -13.24
C TYR A 34 22.80 -5.95 -14.44
N THR A 35 21.71 -6.72 -14.26
CA THR A 35 21.20 -7.59 -15.34
C THR A 35 19.90 -7.09 -16.00
N LYS A 36 19.28 -5.98 -15.56
CA LYS A 36 18.08 -5.35 -16.17
C LYS A 36 16.86 -6.27 -16.44
N ASN A 37 16.89 -7.55 -16.03
CA ASN A 37 15.89 -8.58 -16.35
C ASN A 37 15.23 -9.22 -15.12
N LEU A 38 15.60 -8.82 -13.91
CA LEU A 38 14.97 -9.31 -12.68
C LEU A 38 13.94 -8.30 -12.19
N LEU A 39 12.68 -8.59 -12.47
CA LEU A 39 11.52 -7.92 -11.87
C LEU A 39 11.57 -8.15 -10.34
N SER A 40 11.66 -7.09 -9.55
CA SER A 40 11.63 -7.18 -8.08
C SER A 40 10.32 -7.83 -7.64
N LYS A 41 10.41 -8.84 -6.79
CA LYS A 41 9.24 -9.49 -6.18
C LYS A 41 9.22 -9.21 -4.70
N SER A 42 8.09 -8.74 -4.18
CA SER A 42 7.92 -8.53 -2.75
C SER A 42 6.50 -8.72 -2.30
N ILE A 43 6.34 -9.20 -1.08
CA ILE A 43 5.07 -9.33 -0.39
C ILE A 43 5.07 -8.33 0.76
N SER A 44 3.97 -7.62 0.95
CA SER A 44 3.77 -6.68 2.04
C SER A 44 2.50 -7.03 2.79
N LEU A 45 2.57 -7.03 4.11
CA LEU A 45 1.41 -7.21 4.99
C LEU A 45 1.36 -6.04 5.95
N GLY A 46 0.19 -5.44 6.13
CA GLY A 46 0.07 -4.25 6.95
C GLY A 46 -1.27 -4.10 7.62
N GLY A 47 -1.24 -3.37 8.73
CA GLY A 47 -2.42 -2.97 9.48
C GLY A 47 -2.47 -1.45 9.56
N PHE A 48 -3.66 -0.90 9.36
CA PHE A 48 -3.93 0.51 9.46
C PHE A 48 -5.15 0.76 10.35
N PHE A 49 -5.19 1.95 10.90
CA PHE A 49 -6.24 2.40 11.78
C PHE A 49 -6.69 3.77 11.32
N ARG A 50 -7.98 3.88 11.03
CA ARG A 50 -8.66 5.11 10.69
C ARG A 50 -9.42 5.59 11.91
N SER A 51 -8.92 6.67 12.51
CA SER A 51 -9.44 7.26 13.74
C SER A 51 -10.95 7.42 13.67
N ARG A 52 -11.65 6.83 14.65
CA ARG A 52 -13.11 6.91 14.87
C ARG A 52 -13.99 6.19 13.85
N ASP A 53 -13.44 5.35 12.98
CA ASP A 53 -14.27 4.63 12.00
C ASP A 53 -13.91 3.15 11.83
N ALA A 54 -12.69 2.82 11.39
CA ALA A 54 -12.35 1.46 10.96
C ALA A 54 -10.87 1.09 11.20
N ALA A 55 -10.61 -0.20 11.40
CA ALA A 55 -9.28 -0.78 11.24
C ALA A 55 -9.20 -1.52 9.91
N VAL A 56 -8.09 -1.36 9.20
CA VAL A 56 -7.88 -1.94 7.89
C VAL A 56 -6.74 -2.95 7.99
N ILE A 57 -6.95 -4.15 7.47
CA ILE A 57 -5.87 -5.10 7.20
C ILE A 57 -5.63 -5.15 5.70
N ALA A 58 -4.37 -5.09 5.28
CA ALA A 58 -4.00 -5.06 3.87
C ALA A 58 -2.84 -6.00 3.56
N ALA A 59 -2.91 -6.65 2.41
CA ALA A 59 -1.86 -7.46 1.83
C ALA A 59 -1.56 -6.97 0.41
N GLN A 60 -0.29 -6.86 0.04
CA GLN A 60 0.14 -6.47 -1.30
C GLN A 60 1.22 -7.41 -1.82
N CYS A 61 1.16 -7.73 -3.10
CA CYS A 61 2.14 -8.50 -3.83
C CYS A 61 2.62 -7.65 -5.02
N GLU A 62 3.90 -7.30 -5.01
CA GLU A 62 4.56 -6.58 -6.09
C GLU A 62 5.32 -7.58 -6.96
N LEU A 63 5.01 -7.60 -8.26
CA LEU A 63 5.60 -8.43 -9.31
C LEU A 63 6.22 -7.51 -10.37
N GLY A 64 7.31 -6.84 -9.99
CA GLY A 64 8.04 -5.90 -10.84
C GLY A 64 7.23 -4.65 -11.16
N GLN A 65 6.59 -4.63 -12.33
CA GLN A 65 5.81 -3.48 -12.81
C GLN A 65 4.35 -3.52 -12.34
N ILE A 66 3.85 -4.67 -11.89
CA ILE A 66 2.47 -4.82 -11.45
C ILE A 66 2.47 -5.04 -9.94
N THR A 67 1.55 -4.40 -9.24
CA THR A 67 1.26 -4.65 -7.82
C THR A 67 -0.21 -4.98 -7.67
N PHE A 68 -0.49 -6.12 -7.08
CA PHE A 68 -1.83 -6.52 -6.66
C PHE A 68 -1.94 -6.31 -5.16
N GLY A 69 -3.06 -5.79 -4.69
CA GLY A 69 -3.34 -5.64 -3.27
C GLY A 69 -4.76 -6.03 -2.95
N ILE A 70 -4.96 -6.51 -1.72
CA ILE A 70 -6.26 -6.75 -1.13
C ILE A 70 -6.29 -6.08 0.23
N SER A 71 -7.42 -5.49 0.59
CA SER A 71 -7.65 -4.90 1.90
C SER A 71 -9.03 -5.26 2.41
N TYR A 72 -9.14 -5.28 3.74
CA TYR A 72 -10.41 -5.47 4.42
C TYR A 72 -10.57 -4.44 5.54
N ASP A 73 -11.60 -3.63 5.43
CA ASP A 73 -11.91 -2.51 6.32
C ASP A 73 -12.91 -2.92 7.38
N ILE A 74 -12.46 -3.20 8.60
CA ILE A 74 -13.30 -3.59 9.73
C ILE A 74 -13.84 -2.32 10.41
N ASN A 75 -15.15 -2.09 10.35
CA ASN A 75 -15.80 -0.97 11.03
C ASN A 75 -15.82 -1.17 12.56
N ILE A 76 -15.29 -0.20 13.31
CA ILE A 76 -15.15 -0.24 14.78
C ILE A 76 -16.08 0.79 15.47
N SER A 77 -16.63 1.75 14.73
CA SER A 77 -17.56 2.76 15.29
C SER A 77 -18.86 2.16 15.83
N SER A 78 -19.65 2.93 16.60
CA SER A 78 -20.89 2.45 17.27
C SER A 78 -22.00 1.93 16.33
N LEU A 79 -21.80 2.02 15.01
CA LEU A 79 -22.61 1.34 13.99
C LEU A 79 -22.29 -0.17 13.87
N ALA A 80 -21.19 -0.65 14.45
CA ALA A 80 -20.83 -2.07 14.50
C ALA A 80 -21.89 -2.93 15.23
N LYS A 81 -22.70 -2.32 16.12
CA LYS A 81 -23.82 -2.99 16.80
C LYS A 81 -25.01 -3.28 15.87
N VAL A 82 -25.04 -2.67 14.67
CA VAL A 82 -26.13 -2.82 13.69
C VAL A 82 -25.67 -3.58 12.43
N SER A 83 -24.38 -3.53 12.05
CA SER A 83 -23.87 -4.27 10.88
C SER A 83 -23.11 -5.57 11.19
N SER A 84 -22.97 -5.95 12.46
CA SER A 84 -22.14 -7.09 12.92
C SER A 84 -20.66 -6.96 12.54
N GLY A 85 -20.11 -5.74 12.51
CA GLY A 85 -18.72 -5.50 12.11
C GLY A 85 -18.43 -5.83 10.63
N ARG A 86 -19.47 -5.91 9.78
CA ARG A 86 -19.30 -6.13 8.34
C ARG A 86 -18.52 -4.98 7.74
N GLY A 87 -17.34 -5.33 7.26
CA GLY A 87 -16.42 -4.44 6.58
C GLY A 87 -16.61 -4.40 5.07
N GLY A 88 -15.77 -3.59 4.42
CA GLY A 88 -15.60 -3.59 2.96
C GLY A 88 -14.41 -4.45 2.56
N PHE A 89 -14.59 -5.36 1.60
CA PHE A 89 -13.48 -6.01 0.92
C PHE A 89 -13.09 -5.19 -0.30
N GLU A 90 -11.81 -4.90 -0.43
CA GLU A 90 -11.28 -4.07 -1.49
C GLU A 90 -10.13 -4.78 -2.21
N ILE A 91 -10.04 -4.54 -3.52
CA ILE A 91 -8.96 -5.03 -4.38
C ILE A 91 -8.29 -3.81 -5.01
N SER A 92 -6.97 -3.81 -5.05
CA SER A 92 -6.17 -2.79 -5.72
C SER A 92 -5.26 -3.41 -6.77
N LEU A 93 -5.13 -2.71 -7.90
CA LEU A 93 -4.21 -3.03 -8.97
C LEU A 93 -3.42 -1.76 -9.31
N LYS A 94 -2.09 -1.85 -9.28
CA LYS A 94 -1.20 -0.75 -9.62
C LYS A 94 -0.21 -1.22 -10.68
N TYR A 95 -0.07 -0.41 -11.73
CA TYR A 95 0.91 -0.63 -12.78
C TYR A 95 1.90 0.54 -12.79
N LEU A 96 3.19 0.23 -12.66
CA LEU A 96 4.28 1.19 -12.72
C LEU A 96 5.12 0.92 -13.97
N PRO A 97 4.97 1.73 -15.04
CA PRO A 97 5.75 1.54 -16.25
C PRO A 97 7.23 1.87 -16.01
N LEU A 98 8.11 1.06 -16.60
CA LEU A 98 9.54 1.36 -16.62
C LEU A 98 9.81 2.53 -17.57
N VAL A 99 9.89 3.76 -17.02
CA VAL A 99 10.33 4.92 -17.79
C VAL A 99 11.85 4.83 -17.97
N ARG A 100 12.30 4.51 -19.19
CA ARG A 100 13.71 4.63 -19.55
C ARG A 100 14.04 6.13 -19.64
N SER A 101 14.75 6.65 -18.65
CA SER A 101 15.42 7.95 -18.81
C SER A 101 16.42 7.81 -19.96
N GLN A 102 16.12 8.42 -21.10
CA GLN A 102 17.11 8.63 -22.14
C GLN A 102 18.10 9.67 -21.59
N GLY A 103 19.25 9.19 -21.12
CA GLY A 103 20.38 10.05 -20.82
C GLY A 103 20.75 10.82 -22.09
N GLY A 104 20.50 12.12 -22.09
CA GLY A 104 20.93 13.01 -23.15
C GLY A 104 22.45 13.04 -23.20
N ASN A 105 23.03 12.38 -24.19
CA ASN A 105 24.38 12.71 -24.66
C ASN A 105 24.31 14.13 -25.22
N ARG A 106 24.65 15.14 -24.40
CA ARG A 106 25.11 16.43 -24.88
C ARG A 106 26.60 16.52 -24.55
N LEU A 107 27.39 15.99 -25.48
CA LEU A 107 28.76 16.39 -25.69
C LEU A 107 28.72 17.78 -26.33
N LEU A 108 29.05 18.82 -25.56
CA LEU A 108 29.65 20.07 -26.02
C LEU A 108 30.53 20.59 -24.89
#